data_AF-A0A7W1J5L6-F1
#
_entry.id   AF-A0A7W1J5L6-F1
#
_cell.length_a   1.000
_cell.length_b   1.000
_cell.length_c   1.000
_cell.angle_alpha   90.00
_cell.angle_beta   90.00
_cell.angle_gamma   90.00
#
_symmetry.space_group_name_H-M   'P 1'
#
loop_
_entity.id
_entity.type
_entity.pdbx_description
1 polymer ?
#
loop_
_entity_poly.entity_id
_entity_poly.type
_entity_poly.pdbx_seq_one_letter_code
_entity_poly.pdbx_strand_id
1 'polypeptide(L)'
;MYKKGKFAFGWPGIDARWTSSAKSGVGTALKSTSKVWYSISHGILNEIYYPQVDQACTRDLGLIVTDGKDFFSEEKRHTSHQIKYIANGVPGYHLTNSCNMHYYRIEKEIISDPCRDTLLQRIHFFPTKKKEKDFKLFMLLAPHLGNSGSGNTAWVGNYKGLPMLFAQRDGVSLALACSIPWKRGSAGFVGISDGWEDLM
;
A
#
# COMPACT_ATOMS: atom_id res chain seq x y z
N MET A 1 15.55 27.18 9.19
CA MET A 1 16.58 26.18 9.56
C MET A 1 16.07 24.80 9.19
N TYR A 2 16.54 24.23 8.08
CA TYR A 2 16.19 22.86 7.69
C TYR A 2 16.89 21.88 8.64
N LYS A 3 16.13 21.11 9.44
CA LYS A 3 16.71 19.99 10.18
C LYS A 3 17.30 19.01 9.16
N LYS A 4 18.60 18.72 9.27
CA LYS A 4 19.26 17.59 8.60
C LYS A 4 18.40 16.34 8.86
N GLY A 5 17.60 15.93 7.89
CA GLY A 5 16.90 14.66 7.95
C GLY A 5 17.95 13.57 7.95
N LYS A 6 18.01 12.75 9.02
CA LYS A 6 18.82 11.53 8.98
C LYS A 6 18.25 10.68 7.84
N PHE A 7 19.05 10.47 6.79
CA PHE A 7 18.75 9.44 5.79
C PHE A 7 18.62 8.09 6.49
N ALA A 8 17.74 7.22 5.99
CA ALA A 8 17.66 5.85 6.47
C ALA A 8 19.01 5.13 6.25
N PHE A 9 19.36 4.21 7.15
CA PHE A 9 20.54 3.35 6.98
C PHE A 9 20.19 2.15 6.09
N GLY A 10 21.19 1.49 5.52
CA GLY A 10 20.97 0.29 4.70
C GLY A 10 20.83 0.52 3.20
N TRP A 11 21.25 1.68 2.69
CA TRP A 11 21.36 1.90 1.25
C TRP A 11 22.27 0.83 0.59
N PRO A 12 21.92 0.29 -0.59
CA PRO A 12 20.73 0.59 -1.40
C PRO A 12 19.49 -0.29 -1.08
N GLY A 13 19.55 -1.12 -0.04
CA GLY A 13 18.58 -2.19 0.22
C GLY A 13 18.94 -3.48 -0.52
N ILE A 14 18.11 -4.51 -0.39
CA ILE A 14 18.25 -5.77 -1.11
C ILE A 14 17.75 -5.66 -2.57
N ASP A 15 18.13 -6.63 -3.40
CA ASP A 15 17.63 -6.72 -4.78
C ASP A 15 16.10 -6.85 -4.85
N ALA A 16 15.50 -6.02 -5.71
CA ALA A 16 14.06 -5.97 -5.87
C ALA A 16 13.53 -7.19 -6.65
N ARG A 17 12.34 -7.66 -6.26
CA ARG A 17 11.57 -8.69 -6.97
C ARG A 17 10.17 -8.17 -7.27
N TRP A 18 9.55 -8.68 -8.33
CA TRP A 18 8.13 -8.43 -8.61
C TRP A 18 7.24 -9.41 -7.86
N THR A 19 5.95 -9.08 -7.75
CA THR A 19 4.96 -10.00 -7.16
C THR A 19 4.60 -11.11 -8.15
N SER A 20 3.78 -12.07 -7.71
CA SER A 20 3.25 -13.11 -8.58
C SER A 20 2.41 -12.51 -9.73
N SER A 21 2.52 -13.10 -10.92
CA SER A 21 1.69 -12.75 -12.09
C SER A 21 0.23 -13.19 -11.95
N ALA A 22 -0.10 -14.08 -10.99
CA ALA A 22 -1.46 -14.50 -10.72
C ALA A 22 -2.25 -13.35 -10.06
N LYS A 23 -3.10 -12.68 -10.84
CA LYS A 23 -3.96 -11.59 -10.36
C LYS A 23 -5.39 -12.08 -10.17
N SER A 24 -6.03 -11.61 -9.10
CA SER A 24 -7.43 -11.87 -8.79
C SER A 24 -8.36 -10.78 -9.32
N GLY A 25 -7.82 -9.60 -9.65
CA GLY A 25 -8.57 -8.48 -10.21
C GLY A 25 -7.66 -7.45 -10.86
N VAL A 26 -8.20 -6.73 -11.83
CA VAL A 26 -7.58 -5.59 -12.50
C VAL A 26 -8.64 -4.50 -12.71
N GLY A 27 -8.25 -3.24 -12.60
CA GLY A 27 -9.20 -2.16 -12.83
C GLY A 27 -8.55 -0.88 -13.30
N THR A 28 -9.40 -0.03 -13.87
CA THR A 28 -9.09 1.34 -14.28
C THR A 28 -10.41 2.10 -14.41
N ALA A 29 -10.33 3.43 -14.49
CA ALA A 29 -11.52 4.21 -14.74
C ALA A 29 -11.91 4.12 -16.23
N LEU A 30 -13.21 4.25 -16.52
CA LEU A 30 -13.69 4.24 -17.90
C LEU A 30 -13.19 5.47 -18.71
N LYS A 31 -12.94 6.60 -18.05
CA LYS A 31 -12.49 7.83 -18.70
C LYS A 31 -10.97 7.85 -18.85
N SER A 32 -10.51 8.22 -20.05
CA SER A 32 -9.08 8.40 -20.37
C SER A 32 -8.38 9.55 -19.63
N THR A 33 -9.14 10.39 -18.91
CA THR A 33 -8.61 11.42 -18.01
C THR A 33 -7.87 10.82 -16.81
N SER A 34 -8.21 9.59 -16.40
CA SER A 34 -7.46 8.85 -15.40
C SER A 34 -6.53 7.87 -16.11
N LYS A 35 -5.23 8.03 -15.87
CA LYS A 35 -4.15 7.19 -16.43
C LYS A 35 -3.65 6.18 -15.41
N VAL A 36 -4.55 5.72 -14.53
CA VAL A 36 -4.23 4.77 -13.47
C VAL A 36 -4.90 3.45 -13.78
N TRP A 37 -4.08 2.40 -13.86
CA TRP A 37 -4.53 1.01 -13.84
C TRP A 37 -4.01 0.36 -12.57
N TYR A 38 -4.68 -0.65 -12.07
CA TYR A 38 -4.27 -1.33 -10.85
C TYR A 38 -4.59 -2.81 -10.92
N SER A 39 -3.84 -3.60 -10.15
CA SER A 39 -4.05 -5.02 -9.98
C SER A 39 -4.16 -5.40 -8.50
N ILE A 40 -4.86 -6.51 -8.26
CA ILE A 40 -5.13 -7.04 -6.92
C ILE A 40 -4.82 -8.54 -6.93
N SER A 41 -4.15 -8.98 -5.88
CA SER A 41 -3.97 -10.39 -5.52
C SER A 41 -3.72 -10.47 -4.02
N HIS A 42 -3.97 -11.63 -3.40
CA HIS A 42 -3.68 -11.86 -1.98
C HIS A 42 -4.26 -10.76 -1.06
N GLY A 43 -5.47 -10.27 -1.39
CA GLY A 43 -6.18 -9.26 -0.60
C GLY A 43 -5.51 -7.87 -0.52
N ILE A 44 -4.54 -7.57 -1.37
CA ILE A 44 -3.86 -6.27 -1.38
C ILE A 44 -3.78 -5.68 -2.78
N LEU A 45 -3.42 -4.40 -2.87
CA LEU A 45 -3.01 -3.79 -4.12
C LEU A 45 -1.59 -4.26 -4.45
N ASN A 46 -1.34 -4.63 -5.71
CA ASN A 46 0.00 -4.97 -6.18
C ASN A 46 0.55 -3.85 -7.07
N GLU A 47 0.69 -4.12 -8.36
CA GLU A 47 1.11 -3.14 -9.36
C GLU A 47 -0.03 -2.16 -9.65
N ILE A 48 0.29 -0.89 -9.46
CA ILE A 48 -0.46 0.27 -9.95
C ILE A 48 0.36 0.84 -11.10
N TYR A 49 -0.27 1.05 -12.25
CA TYR A 49 0.39 1.50 -13.48
C TYR A 49 0.03 2.95 -13.77
N TYR A 50 1.04 3.73 -14.16
CA TYR A 50 0.93 5.15 -14.48
C TYR A 50 2.20 5.64 -15.20
N PRO A 51 2.12 6.56 -16.17
CA PRO A 51 0.91 7.04 -16.85
C PRO A 51 0.48 6.12 -18.01
N GLN A 52 1.24 5.05 -18.26
CA GLN A 52 0.95 4.04 -19.29
C GLN A 52 0.72 2.68 -18.62
N VAL A 53 -0.07 1.84 -19.29
CA VAL A 53 -0.50 0.53 -18.75
C VAL A 53 0.66 -0.47 -18.60
N ASP A 54 1.77 -0.26 -19.29
CA ASP A 54 3.00 -1.05 -19.21
C ASP A 54 4.02 -0.49 -18.21
N GLN A 55 3.69 0.60 -17.51
CA GLN A 55 4.57 1.28 -16.57
C GLN A 55 4.09 1.10 -15.12
N ALA A 56 4.50 0.00 -14.48
CA ALA A 56 4.24 -0.24 -13.08
C ALA A 56 4.98 0.78 -12.19
N CYS A 57 4.30 1.20 -11.13
CA CYS A 57 4.77 2.20 -10.16
C CYS A 57 4.89 1.65 -8.74
N THR A 58 4.27 0.50 -8.45
CA THR A 58 4.27 -0.14 -7.14
C THR A 58 4.46 -1.64 -7.29
N ARG A 59 4.98 -2.29 -6.25
CA ARG A 59 4.97 -3.76 -6.15
C ARG A 59 3.81 -4.26 -5.30
N ASP A 60 3.67 -3.68 -4.12
CA ASP A 60 2.68 -4.06 -3.11
C ASP A 60 2.28 -2.82 -2.29
N LEU A 61 1.00 -2.73 -1.96
CA LEU A 61 0.42 -1.82 -0.98
C LEU A 61 -0.54 -2.61 -0.09
N GLY A 62 -0.10 -2.92 1.12
CA GLY A 62 -0.81 -3.78 2.07
C GLY A 62 -0.75 -3.25 3.50
N LEU A 63 -1.47 -3.93 4.39
CA LEU A 63 -1.49 -3.62 5.81
C LEU A 63 -0.68 -4.65 6.62
N ILE A 64 -0.09 -4.17 7.71
CA ILE A 64 0.49 -4.98 8.78
C ILE A 64 -0.29 -4.67 10.07
N VAL A 65 -0.69 -5.72 10.77
CA VAL A 65 -1.36 -5.64 12.07
C VAL A 65 -0.45 -6.25 13.12
N THR A 66 -0.21 -5.51 14.22
CA THR A 66 0.56 -5.99 15.37
C THR A 66 -0.07 -5.48 16.66
N ASP A 67 0.18 -6.14 17.80
CA ASP A 67 -0.09 -5.57 19.13
C ASP A 67 1.15 -4.86 19.72
N GLY A 68 2.26 -4.82 18.99
CA GLY A 68 3.56 -4.31 19.44
C GLY A 68 4.20 -5.15 20.52
N LYS A 69 3.80 -6.42 20.66
CA LYS A 69 4.35 -7.40 21.61
C LYS A 69 4.72 -8.68 20.86
N ASP A 70 3.81 -9.66 20.82
CA ASP A 70 4.04 -11.01 20.33
C ASP A 70 3.23 -11.33 19.06
N PHE A 71 2.32 -10.44 18.66
CA PHE A 71 1.52 -10.63 17.46
C PHE A 71 2.05 -9.78 16.29
N PHE A 72 2.30 -10.45 15.18
CA PHE A 72 2.60 -9.83 13.89
C PHE A 72 1.79 -10.51 12.80
N SER A 73 1.16 -9.72 11.93
CA SER A 73 0.30 -10.22 10.88
C SER A 73 0.35 -9.32 9.65
N GLU A 74 1.15 -9.72 8.67
CA GLU A 74 1.06 -9.19 7.30
C GLU A 74 -0.22 -9.69 6.63
N GLU A 75 -1.06 -8.77 6.19
CA GLU A 75 -2.37 -9.05 5.59
C GLU A 75 -2.28 -10.05 4.43
N LYS A 76 -1.32 -9.85 3.51
CA LYS A 76 -1.07 -10.69 2.33
C LYS A 76 -0.79 -12.17 2.65
N ARG A 77 -0.26 -12.46 3.84
CA ARG A 77 0.25 -13.80 4.22
C ARG A 77 -0.58 -14.49 5.28
N HIS A 78 -1.12 -13.72 6.22
CA HIS A 78 -1.72 -14.25 7.46
C HIS A 78 -3.25 -14.10 7.48
N THR A 79 -3.85 -13.77 6.34
CA THR A 79 -5.31 -13.68 6.20
C THR A 79 -5.79 -14.57 5.05
N SER A 80 -7.04 -14.98 5.12
CA SER A 80 -7.78 -15.53 4.00
C SER A 80 -8.51 -14.40 3.29
N HIS A 81 -8.54 -14.46 1.95
CA HIS A 81 -8.97 -13.34 1.11
C HIS A 81 -10.23 -13.70 0.32
N GLN A 82 -11.23 -12.83 0.39
CA GLN A 82 -12.37 -12.84 -0.53
C GLN A 82 -12.36 -11.57 -1.36
N ILE A 83 -12.51 -11.71 -2.67
CA ILE A 83 -12.46 -10.61 -3.64
C ILE A 83 -13.75 -10.68 -4.45
N LYS A 84 -14.49 -9.57 -4.48
CA LYS A 84 -15.74 -9.42 -5.22
C LYS A 84 -15.74 -8.09 -5.96
N TYR A 85 -16.45 -8.01 -7.08
CA TYR A 85 -16.75 -6.73 -7.70
C TYR A 85 -17.70 -5.91 -6.81
N ILE A 86 -17.59 -4.57 -6.87
CA ILE A 86 -18.57 -3.68 -6.21
C ILE A 86 -19.96 -3.79 -6.84
N ALA A 87 -20.00 -4.06 -8.15
CA ALA A 87 -21.19 -4.37 -8.93
C ALA A 87 -20.78 -5.13 -10.20
N ASN A 88 -21.71 -5.88 -10.78
CA ASN A 88 -21.45 -6.64 -12.02
C ASN A 88 -20.96 -5.70 -13.13
N GLY A 89 -19.84 -6.04 -13.77
CA GLY A 89 -19.25 -5.27 -14.86
C GLY A 89 -18.53 -3.99 -14.44
N VAL A 90 -18.47 -3.65 -13.14
CA VAL A 90 -17.74 -2.48 -12.66
C VAL A 90 -16.34 -2.90 -12.20
N PRO A 91 -15.25 -2.38 -12.79
CA PRO A 91 -13.87 -2.72 -12.44
C PRO A 91 -13.43 -2.02 -11.14
N GLY A 92 -14.21 -2.25 -10.08
CA GLY A 92 -13.99 -1.83 -8.70
C GLY A 92 -14.23 -3.01 -7.78
N TYR A 93 -13.52 -3.07 -6.65
CA TYR A 93 -13.44 -4.29 -5.85
C TYR A 93 -13.75 -4.09 -4.37
N HIS A 94 -14.52 -5.01 -3.81
CA HIS A 94 -14.62 -5.26 -2.37
C HIS A 94 -13.71 -6.43 -1.98
N LEU A 95 -12.81 -6.18 -1.03
CA LEU A 95 -11.92 -7.19 -0.46
C LEU A 95 -12.33 -7.41 1.00
N THR A 96 -12.39 -8.67 1.41
CA THR A 96 -12.52 -9.06 2.81
C THR A 96 -11.36 -9.99 3.18
N ASN A 97 -10.51 -9.51 4.07
CA ASN A 97 -9.33 -10.22 4.55
C ASN A 97 -9.56 -10.62 6.01
N SER A 98 -9.70 -11.92 6.26
CA SER A 98 -9.98 -12.45 7.60
C SER A 98 -8.72 -13.09 8.16
N CYS A 99 -8.23 -12.60 9.30
CA CYS A 99 -7.05 -13.15 9.97
C CYS A 99 -7.24 -14.66 10.21
N ASN A 100 -6.23 -15.45 9.86
CA ASN A 100 -6.28 -16.91 10.01
C ASN A 100 -6.38 -17.34 11.49
N MET A 101 -5.94 -16.48 12.41
CA MET A 101 -6.09 -16.66 13.86
C MET A 101 -7.41 -16.06 14.41
N HIS A 102 -8.29 -15.57 13.53
CA HIS A 102 -9.59 -14.99 13.84
C HIS A 102 -9.58 -13.73 14.75
N TYR A 103 -8.45 -13.03 14.83
CA TYR A 103 -8.30 -11.84 15.68
C TYR A 103 -8.89 -10.55 15.09
N TYR A 104 -8.93 -10.44 13.77
CA TYR A 104 -9.46 -9.28 13.08
C TYR A 104 -9.97 -9.64 11.69
N ARG A 105 -10.74 -8.71 11.11
CA ARG A 105 -11.10 -8.66 9.70
C ARG A 105 -10.83 -7.27 9.15
N ILE A 106 -10.25 -7.20 7.96
CA ILE A 106 -10.09 -5.97 7.18
C ILE A 106 -11.04 -6.03 6.00
N GLU A 107 -11.81 -4.98 5.78
CA GLU A 107 -12.60 -4.80 4.57
C GLU A 107 -12.06 -3.61 3.79
N LYS A 108 -11.97 -3.75 2.47
CA LYS A 108 -11.52 -2.70 1.57
C LYS A 108 -12.49 -2.53 0.42
N GLU A 109 -12.63 -1.29 -0.02
CA GLU A 109 -13.20 -0.95 -1.32
C GLU A 109 -12.17 -0.19 -2.13
N ILE A 110 -11.93 -0.63 -3.37
CA ILE A 110 -10.92 -0.08 -4.26
C ILE A 110 -11.58 0.40 -5.54
N ILE A 111 -11.36 1.66 -5.88
CA ILE A 111 -11.83 2.31 -7.11
C ILE A 111 -10.79 3.30 -7.61
N SER A 112 -10.75 3.57 -8.92
CA SER A 112 -10.00 4.69 -9.51
C SER A 112 -10.90 5.92 -9.68
N ASP A 113 -10.36 7.11 -9.44
CA ASP A 113 -11.06 8.38 -9.72
C ASP A 113 -11.13 8.60 -11.23
N PRO A 114 -12.32 8.69 -11.87
CA PRO A 114 -12.41 8.88 -13.32
C PRO A 114 -11.91 10.25 -13.80
N CYS A 115 -11.77 11.23 -12.92
CA CYS A 115 -11.39 12.59 -13.28
C CYS A 115 -9.92 12.91 -12.96
N ARG A 116 -9.20 12.02 -12.27
CA ARG A 116 -7.83 12.27 -11.79
C ARG A 116 -6.99 10.99 -11.82
N ASP A 117 -5.68 11.16 -11.88
CA ASP A 117 -4.72 10.06 -11.74
C ASP A 117 -4.63 9.65 -10.27
N THR A 118 -5.66 8.99 -9.75
CA THR A 118 -5.78 8.64 -8.33
C THR A 118 -6.50 7.33 -8.14
N LEU A 119 -5.92 6.47 -7.31
CA LEU A 119 -6.55 5.26 -6.80
C LEU A 119 -7.03 5.51 -5.37
N LEU A 120 -8.29 5.19 -5.10
CA LEU A 120 -8.91 5.33 -3.79
C LEU A 120 -9.07 3.95 -3.15
N GLN A 121 -8.73 3.88 -1.87
CA GLN A 121 -8.92 2.69 -1.06
C GLN A 121 -9.62 3.09 0.25
N ARG A 122 -10.87 2.67 0.41
CA ARG A 122 -11.61 2.81 1.68
C ARG A 122 -11.37 1.57 2.52
N ILE A 123 -10.95 1.73 3.76
CA ILE A 123 -10.54 0.63 4.64
C ILE A 123 -11.36 0.67 5.93
N HIS A 124 -11.95 -0.46 6.31
CA HIS A 124 -12.56 -0.68 7.61
C HIS A 124 -11.86 -1.83 8.34
N PHE A 125 -11.49 -1.59 9.59
CA PHE A 125 -10.83 -2.58 10.45
C PHE A 125 -11.79 -3.03 11.55
N PHE A 126 -12.01 -4.34 11.65
CA PHE A 126 -12.92 -4.96 12.61
C PHE A 126 -12.14 -5.92 13.52
N PRO A 127 -11.77 -5.50 14.75
CA PRO A 127 -11.20 -6.42 15.72
C PRO A 127 -12.28 -7.34 16.30
N THR A 128 -12.05 -8.66 16.33
CA THR A 128 -13.05 -9.65 16.79
C THR A 128 -13.26 -9.59 18.30
N LYS A 129 -12.22 -9.23 19.07
CA LYS A 129 -12.32 -8.93 20.50
C LYS A 129 -11.80 -7.52 20.77
N LYS A 130 -12.71 -6.55 20.90
CA LYS A 130 -12.40 -5.12 21.11
C LYS A 130 -11.49 -4.80 22.31
N LYS A 131 -11.24 -5.73 23.24
CA LYS A 131 -10.60 -5.46 24.55
C LYS A 131 -9.36 -6.32 24.90
N GLU A 132 -8.95 -7.29 24.07
CA GLU A 132 -7.82 -8.17 24.44
C GLU A 132 -6.48 -7.78 23.80
N LYS A 133 -6.48 -7.05 22.67
CA LYS A 133 -5.24 -6.61 21.99
C LYS A 133 -5.36 -5.15 21.50
N ASP A 134 -4.44 -4.30 21.95
CA ASP A 134 -4.27 -2.93 21.45
C ASP A 134 -3.64 -2.97 20.05
N PHE A 135 -4.43 -3.34 19.05
CA PHE A 135 -3.94 -3.46 17.69
C PHE A 135 -3.46 -2.11 17.15
N LYS A 136 -2.28 -2.16 16.52
CA LYS A 136 -1.69 -1.11 15.73
C LYS A 136 -1.74 -1.55 14.28
N LEU A 137 -2.22 -0.64 13.43
CA LEU A 137 -2.34 -0.84 12.00
C LEU A 137 -1.28 0.00 11.29
N PHE A 138 -0.49 -0.64 10.44
CA PHE A 138 0.52 -0.01 9.62
C PHE A 138 0.21 -0.25 8.15
N MET A 139 0.49 0.73 7.30
CA MET A 139 0.41 0.59 5.85
C MET A 139 1.82 0.52 5.29
N LEU A 140 2.10 -0.50 4.49
CA LEU A 140 3.39 -0.72 3.86
C LEU A 140 3.23 -0.56 2.35
N LEU A 141 3.97 0.40 1.78
CA LEU A 141 4.02 0.68 0.36
C LEU A 141 5.43 0.38 -0.17
N ALA A 142 5.52 -0.46 -1.19
CA ALA A 142 6.76 -0.72 -1.92
C ALA A 142 6.71 -0.03 -3.30
N PRO A 143 7.26 1.20 -3.45
CA PRO A 143 7.29 1.90 -4.73
C PRO A 143 8.30 1.26 -5.68
N HIS A 144 7.87 0.99 -6.89
CA HIS A 144 8.67 0.47 -8.01
C HIS A 144 8.46 1.41 -9.22
N LEU A 145 8.75 2.70 -9.07
CA LEU A 145 8.38 3.72 -10.05
C LEU A 145 9.09 3.52 -11.39
N GLY A 146 8.31 3.46 -12.48
CA GLY A 146 8.85 3.30 -13.83
C GLY A 146 9.49 1.93 -14.05
N ASN A 147 8.78 0.86 -13.68
CA ASN A 147 9.23 -0.53 -13.83
C ASN A 147 10.54 -0.88 -13.09
N SER A 148 10.92 -0.10 -12.07
CA SER A 148 12.17 -0.32 -11.33
C SER A 148 11.94 -0.29 -9.83
N GLY A 149 12.29 -1.39 -9.16
CA GLY A 149 12.32 -1.44 -7.70
C GLY A 149 13.51 -0.69 -7.08
N SER A 150 14.57 -0.44 -7.85
CA SER A 150 15.75 0.32 -7.43
C SER A 150 15.71 1.76 -7.92
N GLY A 151 16.52 2.63 -7.29
CA GLY A 151 16.66 4.04 -7.68
C GLY A 151 15.46 4.93 -7.30
N ASN A 152 14.54 4.43 -6.48
CA ASN A 152 13.43 5.21 -5.93
C ASN A 152 13.91 6.07 -4.77
N THR A 153 13.58 7.37 -4.79
CA THR A 153 13.77 8.24 -3.63
C THR A 153 12.44 8.41 -2.92
N ALA A 154 12.35 7.98 -1.65
CA ALA A 154 11.13 8.08 -0.84
C ALA A 154 11.35 8.91 0.42
N TRP A 155 10.32 9.63 0.85
CA TRP A 155 10.37 10.46 2.06
C TRP A 155 8.98 10.67 2.65
N VAL A 156 8.95 11.05 3.93
CA VAL A 156 7.74 11.57 4.58
C VAL A 156 7.76 13.08 4.46
N GLY A 157 6.70 13.66 3.92
CA GLY A 157 6.58 15.10 3.71
C GLY A 157 5.24 15.64 4.17
N ASN A 158 5.06 16.95 3.99
CA ASN A 158 3.78 17.62 4.23
C ASN A 158 3.34 18.33 2.95
N TYR A 159 2.08 18.18 2.58
CA TYR A 159 1.47 18.91 1.48
C TYR A 159 0.17 19.57 1.95
N LYS A 160 0.10 20.90 1.86
CA LYS A 160 -1.04 21.71 2.31
C LYS A 160 -1.49 21.41 3.74
N GLY A 161 -0.54 21.19 4.65
CA GLY A 161 -0.81 20.88 6.06
C GLY A 161 -0.99 19.38 6.35
N LEU A 162 -1.11 18.52 5.34
CA LEU A 162 -1.34 17.09 5.50
C LEU A 162 -0.03 16.29 5.37
N PRO A 163 0.33 15.47 6.37
CA PRO A 163 1.46 14.54 6.23
C PRO A 163 1.14 13.45 5.20
N MET A 164 2.10 13.13 4.34
CA MET A 164 1.99 12.11 3.30
C MET A 164 3.31 11.36 3.12
N LEU A 165 3.24 10.16 2.55
CA LEU A 165 4.43 9.45 2.08
C LEU A 165 4.59 9.69 0.58
N PHE A 166 5.81 10.02 0.16
CA PHE A 166 6.14 10.32 -1.22
C PHE A 166 7.22 9.39 -1.74
N ALA A 167 7.20 9.14 -3.05
CA ALA A 167 8.31 8.53 -3.77
C ALA A 167 8.45 9.17 -5.16
N GLN A 168 9.66 9.25 -5.67
CA GLN A 168 9.92 9.74 -7.04
C GLN A 168 11.06 8.96 -7.71
N ARG A 169 10.95 8.84 -9.04
CA ARG A 169 12.00 8.35 -9.95
C ARG A 169 11.66 8.78 -11.39
N ASP A 170 12.66 9.23 -12.14
CA ASP A 170 12.59 9.50 -13.58
C ASP A 170 11.33 10.27 -14.04
N GLY A 171 11.02 11.37 -13.35
CA GLY A 171 9.87 12.23 -13.67
C GLY A 171 8.51 11.69 -13.22
N VAL A 172 8.44 10.49 -12.66
CA VAL A 172 7.22 9.95 -12.03
C VAL A 172 7.28 10.17 -10.52
N SER A 173 6.17 10.62 -9.96
CA SER A 173 5.99 10.83 -8.53
C SER A 173 4.73 10.11 -8.04
N LEU A 174 4.82 9.57 -6.83
CA LEU A 174 3.72 8.96 -6.11
C LEU A 174 3.54 9.70 -4.78
N ALA A 175 2.28 9.90 -4.39
CA ALA A 175 1.91 10.42 -3.08
C ALA A 175 0.85 9.51 -2.45
N LEU A 176 1.11 9.04 -1.23
CA LEU A 176 0.18 8.26 -0.42
C LEU A 176 -0.35 9.13 0.72
N ALA A 177 -1.63 9.47 0.63
CA ALA A 177 -2.36 10.23 1.63
C ALA A 177 -3.34 9.32 2.38
N CYS A 178 -3.71 9.73 3.60
CA CYS A 178 -4.77 9.08 4.36
C CYS A 178 -5.78 10.13 4.83
N SER A 179 -7.06 9.80 4.78
CA SER A 179 -8.15 10.66 5.28
C SER A 179 -8.12 10.83 6.79
N ILE A 180 -7.49 9.89 7.50
CA ILE A 180 -7.18 9.98 8.93
C ILE A 180 -5.69 10.29 9.05
N PRO A 181 -5.27 11.29 9.86
CA PRO A 181 -3.87 11.65 9.96
C PRO A 181 -2.97 10.47 10.37
N TRP A 182 -1.83 10.32 9.67
CA TRP A 182 -0.79 9.38 10.05
C TRP A 182 -0.30 9.67 11.48
N LYS A 183 -0.28 8.66 12.35
CA LYS A 183 0.34 8.80 13.68
C LYS A 183 1.87 8.90 13.58
N ARG A 184 2.45 8.12 12.67
CA ARG A 184 3.88 8.08 12.34
C ARG A 184 4.03 7.65 10.88
N GLY A 185 5.14 8.01 10.26
CA GLY A 185 5.55 7.54 8.94
C GLY A 185 7.07 7.47 8.88
N SER A 186 7.56 6.55 8.06
CA SER A 186 8.99 6.36 7.77
C SER A 186 9.18 5.99 6.30
N ALA A 187 10.40 6.16 5.80
CA ALA A 187 10.84 5.65 4.51
C ALA A 187 12.22 5.02 4.73
N GLY A 188 12.42 3.79 4.26
CA GLY A 188 13.60 2.99 4.54
C GLY A 188 13.98 2.07 3.38
N PHE A 189 15.09 1.36 3.54
CA PHE A 189 15.64 0.46 2.53
C PHE A 189 15.20 -0.97 2.77
N VAL A 190 14.68 -1.63 1.73
CA VAL A 190 14.11 -2.97 1.81
C VAL A 190 15.12 -3.98 2.35
N GLY A 191 14.72 -4.77 3.34
CA GLY A 191 15.51 -5.79 4.02
C GLY A 191 16.52 -5.26 5.03
N ILE A 192 16.54 -3.95 5.32
CA ILE A 192 17.49 -3.36 6.27
C ILE A 192 16.83 -2.36 7.23
N SER A 193 16.02 -1.43 6.72
CA SER A 193 15.39 -0.35 7.51
C SER A 193 13.97 -0.02 7.08
N ASP A 194 13.35 -0.88 6.25
CA ASP A 194 11.97 -0.72 5.85
C ASP A 194 10.99 -1.05 6.99
N GLY A 195 9.73 -0.67 6.80
CA GLY A 195 8.71 -0.82 7.84
C GLY A 195 8.35 -2.26 8.19
N TRP A 196 8.67 -3.25 7.35
CA TRP A 196 8.47 -4.65 7.71
C TRP A 196 9.55 -5.10 8.72
N GLU A 197 10.81 -4.78 8.46
CA GLU A 197 11.94 -5.06 9.37
C GLU A 197 11.81 -4.32 10.71
N ASP A 198 11.29 -3.08 10.71
CA ASP A 198 11.10 -2.29 11.95
C ASP A 198 9.94 -2.80 12.83
N LEU A 199 9.03 -3.60 12.27
CA LEU A 199 7.84 -4.10 12.97
C LEU A 199 7.93 -5.57 13.37
N MET A 200 8.91 -6.31 12.84
CA MET A 200 9.24 -7.67 13.26
C MET A 200 10.03 -7.65 14.58
#